data_AF-A0A8C3XIL7-F1
#
_entry.id   AF-A0A8C3XIL7-F1
#
_cell.length_a   1.000
_cell.length_b   1.000
_cell.length_c   1.000
_cell.angle_alpha   90.00
_cell.angle_beta   90.00
_cell.angle_gamma   90.00
#
_symmetry.space_group_name_H-M   'P 1'
#
loop_
_entity.id
_entity.type
_entity.pdbx_description
1 polymer ?
#
loop_
_entity_poly.entity_id
_entity_poly.type
_entity_poly.pdbx_seq_one_letter_code
_entity_poly.pdbx_strand_id
1 'polypeptide(L)' 'MTSKTTSTTNNIAQARRTVQQLRIEASIERIKVSKASADLMCYCEEHARKDHLLMGIPASENPFKDKKTCIIL' A
#
# COMPACT_ATOMS: atom_id res chain seq x y z
N MET A 1 47.63 -12.59 -2.77
CA MET A 1 46.93 -12.21 -4.02
C MET A 1 45.56 -12.89 -4.20
N THR A 2 45.11 -13.76 -3.29
CA THR A 2 43.87 -14.56 -3.41
C THR A 2 42.59 -13.86 -2.93
N SER A 3 42.69 -12.89 -2.02
CA SER A 3 41.53 -12.24 -1.39
C SER A 3 40.81 -11.20 -2.27
N LYS A 4 41.50 -10.63 -3.27
CA LYS A 4 40.90 -9.68 -4.22
C LYS A 4 40.03 -10.38 -5.25
N THR A 5 40.43 -11.58 -5.68
CA THR A 5 39.74 -12.35 -6.72
C THR A 5 38.39 -12.91 -6.24
N THR A 6 38.30 -13.34 -4.97
CA THR A 6 37.06 -13.83 -4.34
C THR A 6 36.03 -12.73 -4.07
N SER A 7 36.49 -11.51 -3.76
CA SER A 7 35.59 -10.35 -3.59
C SER A 7 35.00 -9.88 -4.93
N THR A 8 35.80 -9.86 -6.00
CA THR A 8 35.33 -9.50 -7.34
C THR A 8 34.33 -10.52 -7.91
N THR A 9 34.51 -11.82 -7.69
CA THR A 9 33.57 -12.85 -8.17
C THR A 9 32.22 -12.79 -7.46
N ASN A 10 32.19 -12.48 -6.15
CA ASN A 10 30.94 -12.28 -5.39
C ASN A 10 30.16 -11.05 -5.90
N ASN A 11 30.86 -9.95 -6.20
CA ASN A 11 30.24 -8.76 -6.79
C ASN A 11 29.62 -9.06 -8.17
N ILE A 12 30.29 -9.85 -9.00
CA ILE A 12 29.77 -10.27 -10.31
C ILE A 12 28.52 -11.15 -10.15
N ALA A 13 28.52 -12.08 -9.20
CA ALA A 13 27.36 -12.95 -8.94
C ALA A 13 26.15 -12.14 -8.44
N GLN A 14 26.38 -11.14 -7.58
CA GLN A 14 25.34 -10.21 -7.15
C GLN A 14 24.80 -9.38 -8.31
N ALA A 15 25.68 -8.77 -9.11
CA ALA A 15 25.28 -7.97 -10.26
C ALA A 15 24.44 -8.77 -11.26
N ARG A 16 24.81 -10.04 -11.52
CA ARG A 16 24.03 -10.94 -12.38
C ARG A 16 22.62 -11.18 -11.85
N ARG A 17 22.48 -11.44 -10.53
CA ARG A 17 21.17 -11.60 -9.89
C ARG A 17 20.33 -10.33 -10.01
N THR A 18 20.91 -9.16 -9.76
CA THR A 18 20.22 -7.87 -9.93
C THR A 18 19.75 -7.67 -11.37
N VAL A 19 20.60 -7.95 -12.37
CA VAL A 19 20.21 -7.83 -13.78
C VAL A 19 19.08 -8.79 -14.14
N GLN A 20 19.11 -10.02 -13.62
CA GLN A 20 18.01 -10.98 -13.82
C GLN A 20 16.70 -10.46 -13.23
N GLN A 21 16.74 -9.90 -12.01
CA GLN A 21 15.58 -9.31 -11.35
C GLN A 21 15.02 -8.12 -12.16
N LEU A 22 15.89 -7.19 -12.57
CA LEU A 22 15.49 -6.02 -13.35
C LEU A 22 14.87 -6.39 -14.70
N ARG A 23 15.34 -7.47 -15.34
CA ARG A 23 14.74 -7.97 -16.58
C ARG A 23 13.30 -8.44 -16.38
N ILE A 24 13.03 -9.12 -15.26
CA ILE A 24 11.68 -9.55 -14.90
C ILE A 24 10.81 -8.32 -14.63
N GLU A 25 11.27 -7.36 -13.84
CA GLU A 25 10.52 -6.15 -13.52
C GLU A 25 10.26 -5.26 -14.74
N ALA A 26 11.21 -5.21 -15.67
CA ALA A 26 11.06 -4.49 -16.92
C ALA A 26 9.99 -5.11 -17.83
N SER A 27 9.78 -6.43 -17.75
CA SER A 27 8.75 -7.15 -18.51
C SER A 27 7.34 -7.06 -17.93
N ILE A 28 7.15 -6.39 -16.79
CA ILE A 28 5.82 -6.19 -16.20
C ILE A 28 5.02 -5.22 -17.08
N GLU A 29 3.87 -5.69 -17.58
CA GLU A 29 2.92 -4.85 -18.31
C GLU A 29 2.32 -3.81 -17.35
N ARG A 30 2.41 -2.53 -17.72
CA ARG A 30 1.86 -1.42 -16.95
C ARG A 30 0.59 -0.89 -17.60
N ILE A 31 -0.39 -0.54 -16.78
CA ILE A 31 -1.56 0.22 -17.22
C ILE A 31 -1.25 1.71 -17.28
N LYS A 32 -2.04 2.47 -18.05
CA LYS A 32 -1.93 3.95 -18.07
C LYS A 32 -2.25 4.52 -16.70
N VAL A 33 -1.47 5.52 -16.29
CA VAL A 33 -1.70 6.25 -15.03
C VAL A 33 -3.12 6.82 -14.97
N SER A 34 -3.63 7.39 -16.07
CA SER A 34 -4.99 7.90 -16.13
C SER A 34 -6.06 6.85 -15.83
N LYS A 35 -5.85 5.60 -16.24
CA LYS A 35 -6.74 4.49 -15.93
C LYS A 35 -6.66 4.12 -14.45
N ALA A 36 -5.44 3.94 -13.93
CA ALA A 36 -5.23 3.63 -12.52
C ALA A 36 -5.85 4.70 -11.60
N SER A 37 -5.69 5.98 -11.94
CA SER A 37 -6.30 7.08 -11.20
C SER A 37 -7.84 7.04 -11.23
N ALA A 38 -8.43 6.75 -12.39
CA ALA A 38 -9.88 6.61 -12.51
C ALA A 38 -10.41 5.43 -11.67
N ASP A 39 -9.73 4.28 -11.72
CA ASP A 39 -10.09 3.09 -10.95
C ASP A 39 -10.04 3.38 -9.43
N LEU A 40 -9.01 4.12 -8.97
CA LEU A 40 -8.91 4.57 -7.57
C LEU A 40 -10.04 5.53 -7.19
N MET A 41 -10.38 6.49 -8.06
CA MET A 41 -11.47 7.42 -7.81
C MET A 41 -12.81 6.70 -7.70
N CYS A 42 -13.12 5.81 -8.65
CA CYS A 42 -14.35 5.01 -8.62
C CYS A 42 -14.43 4.18 -7.33
N TYR A 43 -13.35 3.51 -6.93
CA TYR A 43 -13.33 2.74 -5.69
C TYR A 43 -13.64 3.61 -4.47
N CYS A 44 -13.02 4.78 -4.37
CA CYS A 44 -13.27 5.72 -3.29
C CYS A 44 -14.72 6.22 -3.29
N GLU A 45 -15.30 6.58 -4.45
CA GLU A 45 -16.68 7.06 -4.55
C GLU A 45 -17.72 5.99 -4.18
N GLU A 46 -17.51 4.74 -4.62
CA GLU A 46 -18.37 3.60 -4.29
C GLU A 46 -18.40 3.29 -2.79
N HIS A 47 -17.27 3.50 -2.10
CA HIS A 47 -17.11 3.17 -0.69
C HIS A 47 -17.26 4.39 0.24
N ALA A 48 -17.23 5.61 -0.29
CA ALA A 48 -17.32 6.85 0.48
C ALA A 48 -18.52 6.85 1.44
N ARG A 49 -19.67 6.36 0.99
CA ARG A 49 -20.90 6.33 1.82
C ARG A 49 -20.83 5.40 3.03
N LYS A 50 -19.97 4.37 2.96
CA LYS A 50 -19.77 3.39 4.02
C LYS A 50 -18.61 3.76 4.94
N ASP A 51 -17.84 4.78 4.57
CA ASP A 51 -16.76 5.29 5.39
C ASP A 51 -17.33 6.26 6.44
N HIS A 52 -17.44 5.75 7.67
CA HIS A 52 -17.93 6.49 8.82
C HIS A 52 -17.05 7.69 9.21
N LEU A 53 -15.77 7.71 8.80
CA LEU A 53 -14.88 8.83 9.04
C LEU A 53 -15.06 9.94 8.00
N LEU A 54 -15.50 9.58 6.80
CA LEU A 54 -15.76 10.54 5.72
C LEU A 54 -17.17 11.15 5.80
N MET A 55 -18.20 10.31 5.90
CA MET A 55 -19.60 10.78 5.95
C MET A 55 -20.08 11.15 7.35
N GLY A 56 -19.37 10.69 8.37
CA GLY A 56 -19.85 10.73 9.75
C GLY A 56 -20.93 9.68 10.02
N ILE A 57 -21.14 9.39 11.30
CA ILE A 57 -22.23 8.56 11.78
C ILE A 57 -22.97 9.25 12.92
N PRO A 58 -24.26 8.94 13.13
CA PRO A 58 -24.98 9.41 14.29
C PRO A 58 -24.26 9.01 15.58
N ALA A 59 -24.31 9.87 16.58
CA ALA A 59 -23.64 9.60 17.85
C ALA A 59 -24.15 8.32 18.55
N SER A 60 -25.38 7.87 18.28
CA SER A 60 -25.91 6.58 18.78
C SER A 60 -25.23 5.35 18.18
N GLU A 61 -24.78 5.44 16.94
CA GLU A 61 -24.09 4.35 16.22
C GLU A 61 -22.58 4.38 16.46
N ASN A 62 -22.05 5.52 16.93
CA ASN A 62 -20.64 5.65 17.27
C ASN A 62 -20.29 4.86 18.55
N PRO A 63 -19.48 3.77 18.44
CA PRO A 63 -19.08 2.98 19.61
C PRO A 63 -18.20 3.76 20.60
N PHE A 64 -17.59 4.85 20.15
CA PHE A 64 -16.73 5.73 20.94
C PHE A 64 -17.47 6.93 21.52
N LYS A 65 -18.81 6.98 21.43
CA LYS A 65 -19.58 8.05 22.06
C LYS A 65 -19.44 7.98 23.59
N ASP A 66 -19.30 9.14 24.23
CA ASP A 66 -19.37 9.24 25.69
C ASP A 66 -20.67 8.60 26.22
N LYS A 67 -20.50 7.69 27.17
CA LYS A 67 -21.62 7.14 27.92
C LYS A 67 -22.16 8.26 28.80
N LYS A 68 -23.45 8.58 28.66
CA LYS A 68 -24.12 9.45 29.63
C LYS A 68 -23.96 8.81 31.01
N THR A 69 -23.40 9.55 31.98
CA THR A 69 -23.38 9.12 33.37
C THR A 69 -24.84 8.98 33.82
N CYS A 70 -25.25 7.77 34.17
CA CYS A 70 -26.56 7.56 34.79
C CYS A 70 -26.48 8.19 36.19
N ILE A 71 -27.20 9.29 36.41
CA ILE A 71 -27.43 9.81 37.75
C ILE A 71 -28.62 9.01 38.27
N ILE A 72 -28.38 8.11 39.22
CA ILE A 72 -29.45 7.48 40.00
C ILE A 72 -30.01 8.59 40.90
N LEU A 73 -31.27 8.96 40.69
CA LEU A 73 -32.03 9.86 41.57
C LEU A 73 -32.69 9.07 42.70
#